data_AF-A0A0F5FPL2-F1
#
_entry.id   AF-A0A0F5FPL2-F1
#
_cell.length_a   1.000
_cell.length_b   1.000
_cell.length_c   1.000
_cell.angle_alpha   90.00
_cell.angle_beta   90.00
_cell.angle_gamma   90.00
#
_symmetry.space_group_name_H-M   'P 1'
#
loop_
_entity.id
_entity.type
_entity.pdbx_description
1 polymer ?
#
loop_
_entity_poly.entity_id
_entity_poly.type
_entity_poly.pdbx_seq_one_letter_code
_entity_poly.pdbx_strand_id
1 'polypeptide(L)'
;MATMTISLPEPMKAWIEEQVQKGNYASASDYIRDAVRHDRERLDPDYPLTLEELRDMIAEGEASGISSKTLEEIFEEAQRIVAERRGRVA
;
A
#
# COMPACT_ATOMS: atom_id res chain seq x y z
N MET A 1 17.81 9.80 21.25
CA MET A 1 17.81 9.92 19.79
C MET A 1 19.21 9.64 19.29
N ALA A 2 19.38 8.78 18.29
CA ALA A 2 20.65 8.62 17.60
C ALA A 2 20.78 9.72 16.55
N THR A 3 21.93 10.37 16.46
CA THR A 3 22.20 11.41 15.45
C THR A 3 23.01 10.80 14.32
N MET A 4 22.55 10.96 13.08
CA MET A 4 23.26 10.53 11.88
C MET A 4 23.41 11.72 10.94
N THR A 5 24.65 12.04 10.57
CA THR A 5 24.95 13.09 9.59
C THR A 5 25.06 12.47 8.21
N ILE A 6 24.33 13.01 7.25
CA ILE A 6 24.28 12.52 5.87
C ILE A 6 24.64 13.67 4.94
N SER A 7 25.52 13.43 3.97
CA SER A 7 25.77 14.37 2.87
C SER A 7 24.89 14.00 1.68
N LEU A 8 24.16 14.98 1.16
CA LEU A 8 23.25 14.80 0.03
C LEU A 8 23.68 15.72 -1.13
N PRO A 9 23.53 15.28 -2.39
CA PRO A 9 23.63 16.16 -3.54
C PRO A 9 22.66 17.34 -3.44
N GLU A 10 23.05 18.50 -3.97
CA GLU A 10 22.23 19.73 -3.92
C GLU A 10 20.78 19.53 -4.42
N PRO A 11 20.51 18.79 -5.51
CA PRO A 11 19.14 18.55 -5.96
C PRO A 11 18.27 17.82 -4.93
N MET A 12 18.86 16.87 -4.19
CA MET A 12 18.12 16.11 -3.16
C MET A 12 17.82 16.99 -1.95
N LYS A 13 18.79 17.81 -1.54
CA LYS A 13 18.60 18.78 -0.46
C LYS A 13 17.47 19.76 -0.79
N ALA A 14 17.50 20.36 -1.98
CA ALA A 14 16.48 21.32 -2.43
C ALA A 14 15.09 20.70 -2.45
N TRP A 15 14.98 19.44 -2.92
CA TRP A 15 13.71 18.71 -2.92
C TRP A 15 13.17 18.47 -1.49
N ILE A 16 14.04 18.13 -0.52
CA ILE A 16 13.62 17.93 0.88
C ILE A 16 13.16 19.25 1.50
N GLU A 17 13.89 20.34 1.25
CA GLU A 17 13.54 21.68 1.74
C GLU A 17 12.17 22.13 1.18
N GLU A 18 11.84 21.80 -0.06
CA GLU A 18 10.53 22.07 -0.65
C GLU A 18 9.40 21.33 0.10
N GLN A 19 9.61 20.07 0.50
CA GLN A 19 8.62 19.31 1.28
C GLN A 19 8.37 19.93 2.66
N VAL A 20 9.40 20.49 3.28
CA VAL A 20 9.30 21.22 4.56
C VAL A 20 8.55 22.54 4.34
N GLN A 21 8.87 23.29 3.27
CA GLN A 21 8.20 24.56 2.95
C GLN A 21 6.71 24.39 2.65
N LYS A 22 6.31 23.26 2.04
CA LYS A 22 4.90 22.91 1.82
C LYS A 22 4.12 22.65 3.12
N GLY A 23 4.81 22.58 4.26
CA GLY A 23 4.21 22.33 5.57
C GLY A 23 3.90 20.87 5.86
N ASN A 24 4.28 19.95 4.96
CA ASN A 24 4.07 18.52 5.15
C ASN A 24 4.97 17.95 6.26
N TYR A 25 6.12 18.59 6.50
CA TYR A 25 7.12 18.17 7.48
C TYR A 25 7.68 19.38 8.24
N ALA A 26 7.96 19.22 9.53
CA ALA A 26 8.50 20.30 10.36
C ALA A 26 10.01 20.52 10.18
N SER A 27 10.74 19.53 9.66
CA SER A 27 12.16 19.62 9.37
C SER A 27 12.62 18.56 8.35
N ALA A 28 13.81 18.75 7.79
CA ALA A 28 14.45 17.74 6.92
C ALA A 28 14.66 16.40 7.66
N SER A 29 14.98 16.45 8.95
CA SER A 29 15.12 15.25 9.78
C SER A 29 13.80 14.50 9.96
N ASP A 30 12.66 15.22 10.00
CA ASP A 30 11.34 14.58 10.06
C ASP A 30 11.01 13.90 8.73
N TYR A 31 11.27 14.58 7.62
CA TYR A 31 11.13 14.01 6.29
C TYR A 31 11.96 12.72 6.12
N ILE A 32 13.25 12.75 6.49
CA ILE A 32 14.11 11.57 6.36
C ILE A 32 13.66 10.43 7.26
N ARG A 33 13.20 10.71 8.48
CA ARG A 33 12.65 9.67 9.38
C ARG A 33 11.40 9.01 8.79
N ASP A 34 10.53 9.80 8.18
CA ASP A 34 9.35 9.30 7.49
C ASP A 34 9.71 8.47 6.26
N ALA A 35 10.65 8.94 5.44
CA ALA A 35 11.15 8.22 4.27
C ALA A 35 11.75 6.86 4.64
N VAL A 36 12.53 6.79 5.73
CA VAL A 36 13.09 5.52 6.22
C VAL A 36 11.99 4.59 6.75
N ARG A 37 10.95 5.12 7.41
CA ARG A 37 9.81 4.30 7.83
C ARG A 37 9.08 3.71 6.63
N HIS A 38 8.76 4.52 5.62
CA HIS A 38 8.11 4.04 4.40
C HIS A 38 8.97 3.05 3.61
N ASP A 39 10.29 3.27 3.56
CA ASP A 39 11.21 2.32 2.93
C ASP A 39 11.23 0.98 3.67
N ARG A 40 11.24 1.02 5.02
CA ARG A 40 11.11 -0.19 5.84
C ARG A 40 9.79 -0.90 5.62
N GLU A 41 8.66 -0.19 5.62
CA GLU A 41 7.33 -0.78 5.35
C GLU A 41 7.26 -1.43 3.98
N ARG A 42 7.86 -0.81 2.96
CA ARG A 42 7.93 -1.38 1.60
C ARG A 42 8.83 -2.61 1.52
N LEU A 43 9.90 -2.66 2.31
CA LEU A 43 10.86 -3.76 2.34
C LEU A 43 10.49 -4.85 3.35
N ASP A 44 9.50 -4.60 4.21
CA ASP A 44 9.07 -5.54 5.23
C ASP A 44 8.25 -6.67 4.56
N PRO A 45 8.76 -7.91 4.54
CA PRO A 45 8.04 -9.04 3.95
C PRO A 45 6.75 -9.40 4.70
N ASP A 46 6.56 -8.89 5.92
CA ASP A 46 5.33 -9.05 6.69
C ASP A 46 4.29 -7.96 6.39
N TYR A 47 4.60 -6.96 5.54
CA TYR A 47 3.60 -5.98 5.10
C TYR A 47 2.63 -6.67 4.12
N PRO A 48 1.35 -6.84 4.49
CA PRO A 48 0.49 -7.86 3.89
C PRO A 48 0.02 -7.56 2.46
N LEU A 49 0.38 -6.42 1.88
CA LEU A 49 0.14 -6.08 0.48
C LEU A 49 1.02 -4.88 0.11
N THR A 50 1.95 -5.06 -0.83
CA THR A 50 2.69 -3.96 -1.43
C THR A 50 1.79 -3.12 -2.34
N LEU A 51 2.18 -1.87 -2.60
CA LEU A 51 1.45 -1.02 -3.55
C LEU A 51 1.44 -1.61 -4.97
N GLU A 52 2.46 -2.39 -5.32
CA GLU A 52 2.54 -3.08 -6.61
C GLU A 52 1.53 -4.23 -6.68
N GLU A 53 1.46 -5.08 -5.66
CA GLU A 53 0.44 -6.15 -5.58
C GLU A 53 -0.99 -5.59 -5.59
N LEU A 54 -1.24 -4.46 -4.92
CA LEU A 54 -2.55 -3.81 -4.99
C LEU A 54 -2.89 -3.37 -6.43
N ARG A 55 -1.92 -2.80 -7.14
CA ARG A 55 -2.11 -2.36 -8.53
C ARG A 55 -2.37 -3.53 -9.45
N ASP A 56 -1.66 -4.64 -9.26
CA ASP A 56 -1.87 -5.85 -10.05
C ASP A 56 -3.27 -6.44 -9.82
N MET A 57 -3.73 -6.51 -8.57
CA MET A 57 -5.10 -6.96 -8.25
C MET A 57 -6.17 -6.06 -8.87
N ILE A 58 -5.95 -4.74 -8.87
CA ILE A 58 -6.87 -3.79 -9.53
C ILE A 58 -6.87 -4.01 -11.04
N ALA A 59 -5.69 -4.15 -11.66
CA ALA A 59 -5.57 -4.38 -13.09
C ALA A 59 -6.23 -5.70 -13.52
N GLU A 60 -6.10 -6.77 -12.72
CA GLU A 60 -6.81 -8.03 -12.92
C GLU A 60 -8.34 -7.83 -12.86
N GLY A 61 -8.83 -7.09 -11.86
CA GLY A 61 -10.24 -6.75 -11.72
C GLY A 61 -10.78 -5.95 -12.90
N GLU A 62 -10.05 -4.93 -13.36
CA GLU A 62 -10.41 -4.13 -14.54
C GLU A 62 -10.43 -4.97 -15.81
N ALA A 63 -9.44 -5.85 -16.00
CA ALA A 63 -9.37 -6.77 -17.13
C ALA A 63 -10.49 -7.83 -17.13
N SER A 64 -11.02 -8.18 -15.95
CA SER A 64 -12.15 -9.12 -15.81
C SER A 64 -13.48 -8.56 -16.32
N GLY A 65 -13.55 -7.25 -16.56
CA GLY A 65 -14.72 -6.55 -17.08
C GLY A 65 -15.80 -6.31 -16.02
N ILE A 66 -16.92 -5.74 -16.46
CA ILE A 66 -18.03 -5.39 -15.56
C ILE A 66 -18.90 -6.62 -15.34
N SER A 67 -19.04 -7.02 -14.08
CA SER A 67 -19.96 -8.09 -13.69
C SER A 67 -21.40 -7.70 -14.02
N SER A 68 -22.14 -8.62 -14.66
CA SER A 68 -23.58 -8.48 -14.89
C SER A 68 -24.43 -8.91 -13.69
N LYS A 69 -23.81 -9.43 -12.62
CA LYS A 69 -24.53 -9.95 -11.45
C LYS A 69 -25.07 -8.83 -10.58
N THR A 70 -26.27 -9.00 -10.06
CA THR A 70 -26.80 -8.11 -9.01
C THR A 70 -26.13 -8.39 -7.67
N LEU A 71 -26.33 -7.48 -6.71
CA LEU A 71 -25.80 -7.67 -5.37
C LEU A 71 -26.37 -8.94 -4.70
N GLU A 72 -27.66 -9.21 -4.89
CA GLU A 72 -28.33 -10.41 -4.37
C GLU A 72 -27.70 -11.69 -4.94
N GLU A 73 -27.46 -11.73 -6.25
CA GLU A 73 -26.84 -12.89 -6.91
C GLU A 73 -25.42 -13.16 -6.40
N ILE A 74 -24.65 -12.10 -6.12
CA ILE A 74 -23.31 -12.20 -5.52
C ILE A 74 -23.38 -12.80 -4.11
N PHE A 75 -24.35 -12.37 -3.29
CA PHE A 75 -24.53 -12.90 -1.94
C PHE A 75 -24.97 -14.37 -1.94
N GLU A 76 -25.90 -14.74 -2.81
CA GLU A 76 -26.34 -16.13 -2.95
C GLU A 76 -25.19 -17.05 -3.39
N GLU A 77 -24.37 -16.59 -4.33
CA GLU A 77 -23.18 -17.31 -4.78
C GLU A 77 -22.16 -17.47 -3.64
N ALA A 78 -21.89 -16.41 -2.88
CA ALA A 78 -20.99 -16.47 -1.73
C ALA A 78 -21.48 -17.48 -0.66
N GLN A 79 -22.77 -17.49 -0.35
CA GLN A 79 -23.36 -18.47 0.58
C GLN A 79 -23.24 -19.91 0.07
N ARG A 80 -23.44 -20.13 -1.23
CA ARG A 80 -23.28 -21.44 -1.87
C ARG A 80 -21.84 -21.95 -1.76
N ILE A 81 -20.85 -21.09 -2.07
CA ILE A 81 -19.43 -21.43 -1.95
C ILE A 81 -19.07 -21.83 -0.51
N VAL A 82 -19.56 -21.09 0.48
CA VAL A 82 -19.32 -21.41 1.90
C VAL A 82 -19.99 -22.72 2.32
N ALA A 83 -21.22 -22.97 1.88
CA ALA A 83 -21.94 -24.21 2.17
C ALA A 83 -21.23 -25.44 1.57
N GLU A 84 -20.76 -25.35 0.33
CA GLU A 84 -19.98 -26.41 -0.33
C GLU A 84 -18.64 -26.69 0.36
N ARG A 85 -17.94 -25.63 0.81
CA ARG A 85 -16.69 -25.79 1.57
C ARG A 85 -16.92 -26.44 2.93
N ARG A 86 -18.02 -26.12 3.63
CA ARG A 86 -18.38 -26.76 4.90
C ARG A 86 -18.80 -28.21 4.74
N GLY A 87 -19.51 -28.55 3.66
CA GLY A 87 -19.94 -29.92 3.37
C GLY A 87 -18.80 -30.87 2.96
N ARG A 88 -17.67 -30.34 2.45
CA ARG A 88 -16.46 -31.14 2.12
C ARG A 88 -15.57 -31.48 3.32
N VAL A 89 -15.80 -30.86 4.48
CA VAL A 89 -14.99 -31.02 5.70
C VAL A 89 -15.68 -31.94 6.73
N ALA A 90 -16.90 -32.42 6.43
CA ALA A 90 -17.64 -33.42 7.21
C ALA A 90 -17.59 -34.78 6.50
#